data_AF-A0A540WW97-F1
#
_entry.id   AF-A0A540WW97-F1
#
_cell.length_a   1.000
_cell.length_b   1.000
_cell.length_c   1.000
_cell.angle_alpha   90.00
_cell.angle_beta   90.00
_cell.angle_gamma   90.00
#
_symmetry.space_group_name_H-M   'P 1'
#
loop_
_entity.id
_entity.type
_entity.pdbx_description
1 polymer ?
#
loop_
_entity_poly.entity_id
_entity_poly.type
_entity_poly.pdbx_seq_one_letter_code
_entity_poly.pdbx_strand_id
1 'polypeptide(L)'
;MEGLLLRVVPGLAAQWRGVTSDTIASVERLAGQPLPSFYRWFLSRMGPLAYPTLDFSAQRVLACYARKQVLPDSRFLLIAFESDEMMPLHLFYDFSAPSREDALVTSREARGGELTDRFETLREMLAWGAVSLFRIDRAPQTLSGSIKGDAPDFLSRLDPVMDSLGFTASISTGPLCRVYERPDAAMVCRGTPRAGLGNMRTFKLGGSNVGSLRRILGEIATEPSLELAVKGPVAG
;
A
#
# COMPACT_ATOMS: atom_id res chain seq x y z
N MET A 1 0.56 4.97 12.15
CA MET A 1 0.01 5.29 10.80
C MET A 1 -0.14 6.79 10.62
N GLU A 2 -0.96 7.46 11.42
CA GLU A 2 -1.22 8.90 11.24
C GLU A 2 0.06 9.76 11.24
N GLY A 3 0.99 9.52 12.18
CA GLY A 3 2.28 10.21 12.17
C GLY A 3 3.14 10.00 10.91
N LEU A 4 3.04 8.83 10.26
CA LEU A 4 3.70 8.59 8.97
C LEU A 4 3.05 9.45 7.88
N LEU A 5 1.73 9.40 7.76
CA LEU A 5 1.01 10.08 6.69
C LEU A 5 1.13 11.61 6.80
N LEU A 6 1.04 12.17 8.01
CA LEU A 6 1.23 13.60 8.24
C LEU A 6 2.65 14.08 7.90
N ARG A 7 3.66 13.23 8.13
CA ARG A 7 5.06 13.53 7.78
C ARG A 7 5.31 13.46 6.28
N VAL A 8 4.70 12.50 5.59
CA VAL A 8 5.01 12.17 4.19
C VAL A 8 4.14 12.92 3.20
N VAL A 9 2.87 13.15 3.51
CA VAL A 9 1.89 13.73 2.58
C VAL A 9 1.72 15.22 2.87
N PRO A 10 2.23 16.12 2.00
CA PRO A 10 2.16 17.56 2.24
C PRO A 10 0.73 18.07 2.33
N GLY A 11 0.43 18.90 3.35
CA GLY A 11 -0.88 19.53 3.52
C GLY A 11 -2.00 18.58 3.97
N LEU A 12 -1.70 17.32 4.26
CA LEU A 12 -2.70 16.30 4.59
C LEU A 12 -3.53 16.67 5.84
N ALA A 13 -2.91 17.28 6.85
CA ALA A 13 -3.58 17.69 8.09
C ALA A 13 -4.82 18.58 7.83
N ALA A 14 -4.75 19.48 6.84
CA ALA A 14 -5.84 20.39 6.51
C ALA A 14 -6.99 19.71 5.74
N GLN A 15 -6.73 18.54 5.16
CA GLN A 15 -7.67 17.79 4.33
C GLN A 15 -8.40 16.68 5.09
N TRP A 16 -7.93 16.34 6.29
CA TRP A 16 -8.55 15.31 7.12
C TRP A 16 -9.96 15.67 7.54
N ARG A 17 -10.91 14.91 6.99
CA ARG A 17 -12.32 14.98 7.33
C ARG A 17 -12.87 13.57 7.39
N GLY A 18 -12.85 12.99 8.59
CA GLY A 18 -13.53 11.74 8.83
C GLY A 18 -15.04 11.85 8.63
N VAL A 19 -15.71 10.71 8.52
CA VAL A 19 -17.16 10.63 8.42
C VAL A 19 -17.80 10.28 9.76
N THR A 20 -19.10 10.57 9.87
CA THR A 20 -19.89 10.31 11.09
C THR A 20 -20.07 8.81 11.33
N SER A 21 -20.38 8.44 12.59
CA SER A 21 -20.71 7.05 12.95
C SER A 21 -21.87 6.48 12.15
N ASP A 22 -22.88 7.29 11.80
CA ASP A 22 -24.01 6.86 10.97
C ASP A 22 -23.59 6.52 9.53
N THR A 23 -22.61 7.26 9.00
CA THR A 23 -22.01 6.97 7.69
C THR A 23 -21.27 5.65 7.74
N ILE A 24 -20.45 5.42 8.78
CA ILE A 24 -19.73 4.16 9.00
C ILE A 24 -20.72 2.99 9.14
N ALA A 25 -21.78 3.14 9.93
CA ALA A 25 -22.82 2.12 10.08
C ALA A 25 -23.53 1.81 8.76
N SER A 26 -23.65 2.80 7.87
CA SER A 26 -24.18 2.58 6.52
C SER A 26 -23.25 1.74 5.64
N VAL A 27 -21.93 1.93 5.78
CA VAL A 27 -20.93 1.08 5.10
C VAL A 27 -20.92 -0.33 5.70
N GLU A 28 -21.02 -0.48 7.03
CA GLU A 28 -21.15 -1.78 7.71
C GLU A 28 -22.35 -2.59 7.22
N ARG A 29 -23.50 -1.91 7.00
CA ARG A 29 -24.69 -2.56 6.43
C ARG A 29 -24.46 -3.07 5.01
N LEU A 30 -23.66 -2.38 4.19
CA LEU A 30 -23.28 -2.87 2.85
C LEU A 30 -22.35 -4.08 2.92
N ALA A 31 -21.42 -4.08 3.88
CA ALA A 31 -20.50 -5.20 4.10
C ALA A 31 -21.20 -6.44 4.66
N GLY A 32 -22.35 -6.28 5.32
CA GLY A 32 -23.07 -7.35 6.00
C GLY A 32 -22.38 -7.87 7.26
N GLN A 33 -21.32 -7.20 7.73
CA GLN A 33 -20.51 -7.56 8.88
C GLN A 33 -19.76 -6.34 9.45
N PRO A 34 -19.20 -6.41 10.67
CA PRO A 34 -18.36 -5.34 11.22
C PRO A 34 -17.15 -5.03 10.33
N LEU A 35 -16.81 -3.76 10.17
CA LEU A 35 -15.61 -3.37 9.42
C LEU A 35 -14.33 -3.69 10.21
N PRO A 36 -13.21 -3.98 9.51
CA PRO A 36 -11.93 -4.10 10.19
C PRO A 36 -11.56 -2.82 10.95
N SER A 37 -10.90 -2.99 12.10
CA SER A 37 -10.64 -1.91 13.06
C SER A 37 -9.90 -0.73 12.43
N PHE A 38 -8.92 -1.04 11.56
CA PHE A 38 -8.14 -0.05 10.85
C PHE A 38 -8.97 0.72 9.82
N TYR A 39 -9.90 0.08 9.11
CA TYR A 39 -10.76 0.79 8.16
C TYR A 39 -11.79 1.67 8.85
N ARG A 40 -12.34 1.21 9.98
CA ARG A 40 -13.21 2.04 10.82
C ARG A 40 -12.47 3.27 11.34
N TRP A 41 -11.23 3.10 11.81
CA TRP A 41 -10.35 4.22 12.17
C TRP A 41 -10.11 5.13 10.95
N PHE A 42 -9.75 4.56 9.80
CA PHE A 42 -9.54 5.28 8.54
C PHE A 42 -10.74 6.15 8.22
N LEU A 43 -11.95 5.60 8.10
CA LEU A 43 -13.16 6.37 7.80
C LEU A 43 -13.46 7.46 8.85
N SER A 44 -13.23 7.18 10.14
CA SER A 44 -13.52 8.14 11.22
C SER A 44 -12.51 9.28 11.35
N ARG A 45 -11.30 9.12 10.82
CA ARG A 45 -10.20 10.08 10.99
C ARG A 45 -9.73 10.68 9.68
N MET A 46 -9.59 9.83 8.67
CA MET A 46 -9.06 10.16 7.37
C MET A 46 -10.21 10.17 6.36
N GLY A 47 -10.40 11.35 5.78
CA GLY A 47 -11.31 11.54 4.68
C GLY A 47 -10.67 11.15 3.34
N PRO A 48 -10.94 11.88 2.25
CA PRO A 48 -10.33 11.61 0.97
C PRO A 48 -8.80 11.78 1.08
N LEU A 49 -8.06 10.68 0.95
CA LEU A 49 -6.62 10.71 0.73
C LEU A 49 -6.40 10.84 -0.78
N ALA A 50 -5.74 11.92 -1.21
CA ALA A 50 -5.55 12.24 -2.63
C ALA A 50 -4.52 11.29 -3.27
N TYR A 51 -4.98 10.13 -3.71
CA TYR A 51 -4.36 9.39 -4.79
C TYR A 51 -4.92 9.92 -6.11
N PRO A 52 -4.11 10.13 -7.16
CA PRO A 52 -4.54 10.86 -8.35
C PRO A 52 -5.87 10.40 -8.96
N THR A 53 -6.16 9.10 -8.88
CA THR A 53 -7.32 8.48 -9.54
C THR A 53 -8.20 7.65 -8.59
N LEU A 54 -7.79 7.48 -7.33
CA LEU A 54 -8.53 6.69 -6.34
C LEU A 54 -9.24 7.59 -5.33
N ASP A 55 -10.56 7.44 -5.26
CA ASP A 55 -11.43 8.11 -4.29
C ASP A 55 -11.83 7.14 -3.17
N PHE A 56 -11.27 7.38 -1.98
CA PHE A 56 -11.52 6.62 -0.75
C PHE A 56 -12.71 7.15 0.07
N SER A 57 -13.44 8.15 -0.40
CA SER A 57 -14.52 8.75 0.37
C SER A 57 -15.68 7.77 0.58
N ALA A 58 -16.21 7.72 1.81
CA ALA A 58 -17.36 6.89 2.11
C ALA A 58 -18.58 7.27 1.26
N GLN A 59 -18.74 8.57 0.96
CA GLN A 59 -19.80 9.08 0.09
C GLN A 59 -19.70 8.48 -1.31
N ARG A 60 -18.49 8.36 -1.87
CA ARG A 60 -18.28 7.72 -3.17
C ARG A 60 -18.62 6.24 -3.11
N VAL A 61 -18.15 5.53 -2.09
CA VAL A 61 -18.48 4.10 -1.88
C VAL A 61 -19.99 3.90 -1.84
N LEU A 62 -20.70 4.64 -0.98
CA LEU A 62 -22.15 4.57 -0.84
C LEU A 62 -22.88 4.90 -2.16
N ALA A 63 -22.42 5.92 -2.89
CA ALA A 63 -23.00 6.30 -4.18
C ALA A 63 -22.86 5.20 -5.23
N CYS A 64 -21.74 4.48 -5.27
CA CYS A 64 -21.54 3.36 -6.20
C CYS A 64 -22.54 2.22 -5.97
N TYR A 65 -22.81 1.86 -4.71
CA TYR A 65 -23.82 0.86 -4.37
C TYR A 65 -25.25 1.36 -4.62
N ALA A 66 -25.56 2.60 -4.27
CA ALA A 66 -26.88 3.20 -4.52
C ALA A 66 -27.23 3.23 -6.02
N ARG A 67 -26.22 3.48 -6.88
CA ARG A 67 -26.35 3.47 -8.34
C ARG A 67 -26.21 2.07 -8.97
N LYS A 68 -26.05 1.02 -8.16
CA LYS A 68 -25.81 -0.37 -8.61
C LYS A 68 -24.62 -0.50 -9.57
N GLN A 69 -23.62 0.39 -9.44
CA GLN A 69 -22.36 0.27 -10.18
C GLN A 69 -21.54 -0.91 -9.63
N VAL A 70 -21.68 -1.16 -8.33
CA VAL A 70 -21.17 -2.33 -7.63
C VAL A 70 -22.36 -3.02 -6.97
N LEU A 71 -22.44 -4.34 -7.10
CA LEU A 71 -23.46 -5.14 -6.42
C LEU A 71 -22.96 -5.51 -5.01
N PRO A 72 -23.82 -5.47 -3.97
CA PRO A 72 -23.48 -5.99 -2.65
C PRO A 72 -23.02 -7.45 -2.71
N ASP A 73 -21.97 -7.76 -1.96
CA ASP A 73 -21.36 -9.08 -1.87
C ASP A 73 -20.84 -9.26 -0.43
N SER A 74 -21.19 -10.37 0.24
CA SER A 74 -20.79 -10.61 1.64
C SER A 74 -19.28 -10.81 1.80
N ARG A 75 -18.58 -11.17 0.72
CA ARG A 75 -17.12 -11.34 0.70
C ARG A 75 -16.41 -10.03 0.36
N PHE A 76 -16.98 -9.19 -0.50
CA PHE A 76 -16.28 -8.01 -1.03
C PHE A 76 -16.95 -6.69 -0.68
N LEU A 77 -16.15 -5.77 -0.14
CA LEU A 77 -16.57 -4.37 0.07
C LEU A 77 -15.71 -3.43 -0.76
N LEU A 78 -16.33 -2.56 -1.56
CA LEU A 78 -15.64 -1.46 -2.24
C LEU A 78 -15.07 -0.49 -1.19
N ILE A 79 -13.78 -0.20 -1.26
CA ILE A 79 -13.08 0.72 -0.35
C ILE A 79 -12.46 1.93 -1.06
N ALA A 80 -12.26 1.85 -2.38
CA ALA A 80 -11.88 3.00 -3.19
C ALA A 80 -12.40 2.85 -4.62
N PHE A 81 -12.95 3.94 -5.15
CA PHE A 81 -13.37 4.03 -6.55
C PHE A 81 -12.22 4.53 -7.42
N GLU A 82 -12.00 3.88 -8.56
CA GLU A 82 -10.99 4.24 -9.56
C GLU A 82 -11.69 5.02 -10.69
N SER A 83 -11.27 6.26 -10.93
CA SER A 83 -11.88 7.15 -11.92
C SER A 83 -11.32 7.03 -13.34
N ASP A 84 -10.24 6.27 -13.54
CA ASP A 84 -9.72 5.97 -14.88
C ASP A 84 -10.81 5.34 -15.77
N GLU A 85 -11.12 5.98 -16.89
CA GLU A 85 -12.22 5.56 -17.78
C GLU A 85 -11.84 4.38 -18.69
N MET A 86 -10.55 4.12 -18.90
CA MET A 86 -10.08 3.11 -19.83
C MET A 86 -10.07 1.71 -19.22
N MET A 87 -9.60 1.57 -17.98
CA MET A 87 -9.61 0.30 -17.23
C MET A 87 -9.73 0.54 -15.72
N PRO A 88 -10.94 0.85 -15.21
CA PRO A 88 -11.13 1.17 -13.80
C PRO A 88 -10.97 -0.07 -12.91
N LEU A 89 -9.80 -0.20 -12.28
CA LEU A 89 -9.54 -1.20 -11.25
C LEU A 89 -9.83 -0.64 -9.87
N HIS A 90 -11.07 -0.77 -9.44
CA HIS A 90 -11.51 -0.37 -8.10
C HIS A 90 -10.87 -1.23 -7.02
N LEU A 91 -10.74 -0.69 -5.81
CA LEU A 91 -10.19 -1.41 -4.67
C LEU A 91 -11.30 -1.98 -3.78
N PHE A 92 -11.13 -3.23 -3.38
CA PHE A 92 -12.04 -3.94 -2.51
C PHE A 92 -11.28 -4.56 -1.34
N TYR A 93 -11.96 -4.65 -0.20
CA TYR A 93 -11.61 -5.66 0.79
C TYR A 93 -12.14 -7.03 0.38
N ASP A 94 -11.33 -8.06 0.63
CA ASP A 94 -11.73 -9.47 0.59
C ASP A 94 -11.82 -10.00 2.02
N PHE A 95 -13.04 -10.07 2.56
CA PHE A 95 -13.29 -10.54 3.92
C PHE A 95 -13.07 -12.05 4.10
N SER A 96 -12.94 -12.83 3.02
CA SER A 96 -12.56 -14.25 3.13
C SER A 96 -11.06 -14.45 3.35
N ALA A 97 -10.27 -13.37 3.37
CA ALA A 97 -8.84 -13.38 3.62
C ALA A 97 -8.46 -12.33 4.68
N PRO A 98 -8.88 -12.52 5.94
CA PRO A 98 -8.49 -11.63 7.03
C PRO A 98 -6.98 -11.69 7.26
N SER A 99 -6.38 -10.56 7.62
CA SER A 99 -4.95 -10.47 7.92
C SER A 99 -4.67 -9.38 8.96
N ARG A 100 -4.06 -9.75 10.09
CA ARG A 100 -3.60 -8.82 11.14
C ARG A 100 -4.66 -7.80 11.57
N GLU A 101 -5.87 -8.28 11.90
CA GLU A 101 -7.04 -7.47 12.28
C GLU A 101 -7.59 -6.55 11.17
N ASP A 102 -7.10 -6.73 9.95
CA ASP A 102 -7.56 -6.09 8.72
C ASP A 102 -8.09 -7.16 7.73
N ALA A 103 -8.43 -6.75 6.52
CA ALA A 103 -8.74 -7.64 5.41
C ALA A 103 -7.79 -7.40 4.22
N LEU A 104 -7.63 -8.44 3.40
CA LEU A 104 -6.84 -8.33 2.19
C LEU A 104 -7.41 -7.26 1.25
N VAL A 105 -6.55 -6.40 0.69
CA VAL A 105 -6.93 -5.46 -0.35
C VAL A 105 -6.71 -6.11 -1.72
N THR A 106 -7.75 -6.10 -2.54
CA THR A 106 -7.77 -6.58 -3.92
C THR A 106 -8.19 -5.47 -4.86
N SER A 107 -7.89 -5.62 -6.16
CA SER A 107 -8.42 -4.75 -7.21
C SER A 107 -9.16 -5.57 -8.26
N ARG A 108 -10.27 -5.04 -8.75
CA ARG A 108 -11.07 -5.63 -9.84
C ARG A 108 -11.98 -4.58 -10.49
N GLU A 109 -12.54 -4.93 -11.64
CA GLU A 109 -13.61 -4.15 -12.27
C GLU A 109 -14.91 -4.15 -11.44
N ALA A 110 -15.71 -3.09 -11.58
CA ALA A 110 -16.94 -2.88 -10.81
C ALA A 110 -17.98 -4.02 -10.96
N ARG A 111 -18.09 -4.56 -12.19
CA ARG A 111 -19.11 -5.55 -12.58
C ARG A 111 -18.63 -7.00 -12.51
N GLY A 112 -17.52 -7.23 -11.81
CA GLY A 112 -16.83 -8.52 -11.83
C GLY A 112 -15.72 -8.55 -12.86
N GLY A 113 -14.77 -9.46 -12.68
CA GLY A 113 -13.53 -9.52 -13.44
C GLY A 113 -12.48 -10.29 -12.65
N GLU A 114 -11.28 -10.39 -13.20
CA GLU A 114 -10.17 -11.05 -12.52
C GLU A 114 -9.79 -10.29 -11.24
N LEU A 115 -9.70 -11.02 -10.14
CA LEU A 115 -9.26 -10.48 -8.85
C LEU A 115 -7.74 -10.40 -8.85
N THR A 116 -7.21 -9.19 -8.70
CA THR A 116 -5.77 -9.01 -8.45
C THR A 116 -5.55 -8.67 -7.00
N ASP A 117 -4.87 -9.54 -6.27
CA ASP A 117 -4.44 -9.26 -4.91
C ASP A 117 -3.44 -8.10 -4.87
N ARG A 118 -3.65 -7.14 -3.98
CA ARG A 118 -2.82 -5.93 -3.91
C ARG A 118 -1.94 -5.90 -2.68
N PHE A 119 -2.54 -5.95 -1.49
CA PHE A 119 -1.84 -5.85 -0.21
C PHE A 119 -2.51 -6.73 0.84
N GLU A 120 -1.73 -7.19 1.81
CA GLU A 120 -2.30 -7.97 2.92
C GLU A 120 -3.23 -7.13 3.80
N THR A 121 -2.98 -5.83 3.91
CA THR A 121 -3.79 -4.90 4.72
C THR A 121 -3.95 -3.54 4.02
N LEU A 122 -4.99 -2.79 4.34
CA LEU A 122 -5.14 -1.41 3.88
C LEU A 122 -4.04 -0.52 4.46
N ARG A 123 -3.64 -0.80 5.69
CA ARG A 123 -2.54 -0.11 6.38
C ARG A 123 -1.27 -0.08 5.53
N GLU A 124 -0.87 -1.23 5.00
CA GLU A 124 0.32 -1.35 4.15
C GLU A 124 0.16 -0.64 2.83
N MET A 125 -1.00 -0.78 2.19
CA MET A 125 -1.27 -0.08 0.94
C MET A 125 -1.13 1.43 1.09
N LEU A 126 -1.70 2.00 2.14
CA LEU A 126 -1.65 3.44 2.41
C LEU A 126 -0.21 3.91 2.67
N ALA A 127 0.53 3.21 3.53
CA ALA A 127 1.93 3.55 3.82
C ALA A 127 2.83 3.42 2.58
N TRP A 128 2.72 2.29 1.86
CA TRP A 128 3.50 2.03 0.65
C TRP A 128 3.19 3.08 -0.41
N GLY A 129 1.91 3.39 -0.64
CA GLY A 129 1.47 4.36 -1.63
C GLY A 129 1.94 5.79 -1.29
N ALA A 130 1.80 6.19 -0.02
CA ALA A 130 2.25 7.52 0.42
C ALA A 130 3.76 7.69 0.26
N VAL A 131 4.56 6.73 0.74
CA VAL A 131 6.02 6.81 0.64
C VAL A 131 6.48 6.72 -0.83
N SER A 132 5.87 5.85 -1.65
CA SER A 132 6.17 5.81 -3.08
C SER A 132 5.92 7.17 -3.72
N LEU A 133 4.70 7.72 -3.59
CA LEU A 133 4.30 8.91 -4.34
C LEU A 133 4.97 10.20 -3.87
N PHE A 134 5.17 10.37 -2.55
CA PHE A 134 5.60 11.65 -1.99
C PHE A 134 7.06 11.69 -1.57
N ARG A 135 7.72 10.54 -1.39
CA ARG A 135 9.16 10.48 -1.05
C ARG A 135 9.98 9.94 -2.21
N ILE A 136 9.58 8.79 -2.77
CA ILE A 136 10.41 8.09 -3.77
C ILE A 136 10.24 8.73 -5.14
N ASP A 137 9.02 8.79 -5.67
CA ASP A 137 8.74 9.25 -7.03
C ASP A 137 9.03 10.77 -7.20
N ARG A 138 9.22 11.51 -6.09
CA ARG A 138 9.67 12.91 -6.06
C ARG A 138 11.16 13.09 -5.79
N ALA A 139 11.89 12.02 -5.50
CA ALA A 139 13.31 12.12 -5.20
C ALA A 139 14.11 12.44 -6.48
N PRO A 140 15.24 13.18 -6.38
CA PRO A 140 16.11 13.45 -7.52
C PRO A 140 16.65 12.19 -8.20
N GLN A 141 16.83 11.11 -7.44
CA GLN A 141 17.31 9.83 -7.94
C GLN A 141 16.35 8.74 -7.50
N THR A 142 15.92 7.91 -8.45
CA THR A 142 15.04 6.78 -8.21
C THR A 142 15.55 5.55 -8.90
N LEU A 143 15.28 4.39 -8.30
CA LEU A 143 15.57 3.10 -8.88
C LEU A 143 14.56 2.06 -8.39
N SER A 144 14.43 1.00 -9.16
CA SER A 144 13.51 -0.10 -8.83
C SER A 144 14.13 -1.43 -9.22
N GLY A 145 13.59 -2.50 -8.67
CA GLY A 145 14.11 -3.83 -8.92
C GLY A 145 13.30 -4.90 -8.21
N SER A 146 13.92 -6.06 -8.05
CA SER A 146 13.42 -7.16 -7.23
C SER A 146 14.48 -7.62 -6.24
N ILE A 147 14.01 -8.04 -5.07
CA ILE A 147 14.78 -8.79 -4.08
C ILE A 147 14.17 -10.18 -4.04
N LYS A 148 15.00 -11.19 -4.04
CA LYS A 148 14.60 -12.59 -3.86
C LYS A 148 15.30 -13.19 -2.66
N GLY A 149 14.66 -14.12 -1.96
CA GLY A 149 15.24 -14.85 -0.84
C GLY A 149 14.92 -16.33 -0.85
N ASP A 150 15.36 -17.03 0.17
CA ASP A 150 15.19 -18.48 0.35
C ASP A 150 13.98 -18.87 1.22
N ALA A 151 13.47 -17.93 2.03
CA ALA A 151 12.32 -18.12 2.91
C ALA A 151 11.09 -17.26 2.50
N PRO A 152 9.85 -17.66 2.84
CA PRO A 152 8.65 -16.87 2.55
C PRO A 152 8.63 -15.46 3.16
N ASP A 153 9.29 -15.29 4.31
CA ASP A 153 9.37 -14.05 5.09
C ASP A 153 10.74 -13.36 4.96
N PHE A 154 11.54 -13.70 3.94
CA PHE A 154 12.92 -13.23 3.77
C PHE A 154 13.11 -11.70 3.87
N LEU A 155 12.07 -10.89 3.67
CA LEU A 155 12.13 -9.44 3.92
C LEU A 155 12.46 -9.09 5.38
N SER A 156 12.27 -10.00 6.34
CA SER A 156 12.73 -9.83 7.73
C SER A 156 14.25 -9.75 7.83
N ARG A 157 14.99 -10.34 6.88
CA ARG A 157 16.46 -10.23 6.77
C ARG A 157 16.91 -8.84 6.32
N LEU A 158 16.02 -8.09 5.69
CA LEU A 158 16.31 -6.71 5.29
C LEU A 158 16.26 -5.75 6.48
N ASP A 159 15.51 -6.06 7.54
CA ASP A 159 15.32 -5.16 8.67
C ASP A 159 16.66 -4.76 9.35
N PRO A 160 17.59 -5.69 9.69
CA PRO A 160 18.89 -5.33 10.27
C PRO A 160 19.81 -4.55 9.31
N VAL A 161 19.79 -4.88 8.02
CA VAL A 161 20.60 -4.17 7.01
C VAL A 161 20.14 -2.72 6.92
N MET A 162 18.82 -2.51 6.83
CA MET A 162 18.25 -1.17 6.74
C MET A 162 18.48 -0.36 8.03
N ASP A 163 18.37 -0.98 9.20
CA ASP A 163 18.69 -0.36 10.49
C ASP A 163 20.16 0.11 10.55
N SER A 164 21.11 -0.73 10.13
CA SER A 164 22.54 -0.37 10.07
C SER A 164 22.84 0.79 9.10
N LEU A 165 21.98 0.98 8.09
CA LEU A 165 22.03 2.09 7.14
C LEU A 165 21.31 3.36 7.66
N GLY A 166 20.77 3.32 8.88
CA GLY A 166 20.07 4.41 9.55
C GLY A 166 18.63 4.61 9.06
N PHE A 167 18.02 3.60 8.44
CA PHE A 167 16.59 3.64 8.12
C PHE A 167 15.75 3.21 9.31
N THR A 168 14.52 3.72 9.37
CA THR A 168 13.50 3.27 10.32
C THR A 168 12.35 2.62 9.58
N ALA A 169 11.90 1.46 10.07
CA ALA A 169 10.64 0.84 9.65
C ALA A 169 9.46 1.73 10.07
N SER A 170 8.74 2.27 9.09
CA SER A 170 7.78 3.36 9.34
C SER A 170 6.45 2.90 9.93
N ILE A 171 6.10 1.63 9.70
CA ILE A 171 4.95 0.93 10.26
C ILE A 171 5.30 -0.55 10.46
N SER A 172 4.58 -1.23 11.34
CA SER A 172 4.58 -2.70 11.34
C SER A 172 3.92 -3.21 10.06
N THR A 173 4.55 -4.20 9.43
CA THR A 173 4.15 -4.82 8.16
C THR A 173 4.24 -6.34 8.25
N GLY A 174 3.51 -7.05 7.40
CA GLY A 174 3.63 -8.50 7.21
C GLY A 174 4.80 -8.90 6.32
N PRO A 175 4.91 -10.18 5.96
CA PRO A 175 6.06 -10.72 5.20
C PRO A 175 6.13 -10.21 3.75
N LEU A 176 5.06 -9.62 3.22
CA LEU A 176 4.99 -9.20 1.82
C LEU A 176 5.27 -7.72 1.59
N CYS A 177 5.41 -6.91 2.65
CA CYS A 177 5.60 -5.47 2.53
C CYS A 177 6.71 -4.99 3.47
N ARG A 178 7.45 -3.97 3.05
CA ARG A 178 8.30 -3.16 3.93
C ARG A 178 8.25 -1.70 3.50
N VAL A 179 8.33 -0.80 4.48
CA VAL A 179 8.35 0.65 4.28
C VAL A 179 9.43 1.24 5.18
N TYR A 180 10.52 1.68 4.58
CA TYR A 180 11.67 2.24 5.28
C TYR A 180 11.86 3.71 4.93
N GLU A 181 12.16 4.52 5.94
CA GLU A 181 12.44 5.94 5.77
C GLU A 181 13.74 6.33 6.47
N ARG A 182 14.47 7.24 5.82
CA ARG A 182 15.61 8.00 6.34
C ARG A 182 15.46 9.45 5.87
N PRO A 183 16.07 10.48 6.50
CA PRO A 183 15.88 11.86 6.07
C PRO A 183 16.12 12.13 4.58
N ASP A 184 17.14 11.50 3.98
CA ASP A 184 17.59 11.70 2.59
C ASP A 184 17.20 10.58 1.61
N ALA A 185 16.56 9.50 2.08
CA ALA A 185 16.21 8.35 1.26
C ALA A 185 14.97 7.60 1.79
N ALA A 186 14.27 6.89 0.91
CA ALA A 186 13.15 6.03 1.28
C ALA A 186 13.10 4.80 0.38
N MET A 187 12.69 3.66 0.95
CA MET A 187 12.56 2.40 0.25
C MET A 187 11.25 1.73 0.59
N VAL A 188 10.60 1.16 -0.42
CA VAL A 188 9.41 0.34 -0.23
C VAL A 188 9.58 -1.00 -0.95
N CYS A 189 9.14 -2.07 -0.29
CA CYS A 189 9.11 -3.42 -0.86
C CYS A 189 7.67 -3.93 -0.89
N ARG A 190 7.33 -4.71 -1.92
CA ARG A 190 6.01 -5.32 -2.07
C ARG A 190 6.08 -6.64 -2.84
N GLY A 191 5.38 -7.65 -2.32
CA GLY A 191 4.96 -8.87 -3.00
C GLY A 191 3.47 -8.89 -3.28
N THR A 192 3.04 -9.81 -4.14
CA THR A 192 1.62 -10.05 -4.42
C THR A 192 1.11 -11.14 -3.47
N PRO A 193 0.08 -10.87 -2.65
CA PRO A 193 -0.56 -11.91 -1.83
C PRO A 193 -1.14 -13.04 -2.69
N ARG A 194 -1.15 -14.27 -2.15
CA ARG A 194 -1.70 -15.53 -2.74
C ARG A 194 -1.20 -15.92 -4.15
N ALA A 195 -0.44 -15.08 -4.85
CA ALA A 195 0.24 -15.44 -6.06
C ALA A 195 1.35 -16.45 -5.72
N GLY A 196 1.25 -17.67 -6.25
CA GLY A 196 2.20 -18.77 -6.04
C GLY A 196 3.60 -18.55 -6.61
N LEU A 197 4.03 -17.31 -6.81
CA LEU A 197 5.27 -16.94 -7.50
C LEU A 197 6.34 -16.44 -6.51
N GLY A 198 6.66 -17.31 -5.56
CA GLY A 198 7.97 -17.39 -4.94
C GLY A 198 8.38 -16.31 -3.92
N ASN A 199 9.58 -16.53 -3.39
CA ASN A 199 10.27 -15.65 -2.46
C ASN A 199 10.86 -14.44 -3.19
N MET A 200 10.09 -13.75 -4.05
CA MET A 200 10.52 -12.55 -4.78
C MET A 200 9.60 -11.38 -4.46
N ARG A 201 10.18 -10.20 -4.26
CA ARG A 201 9.48 -8.96 -3.92
C ARG A 201 10.02 -7.85 -4.80
N THR A 202 9.14 -7.01 -5.31
CA THR A 202 9.55 -5.78 -6.00
C THR A 202 9.94 -4.73 -4.98
N PHE A 203 10.86 -3.85 -5.34
CA PHE A 203 11.18 -2.68 -4.54
C PHE A 203 11.27 -1.42 -5.38
N LYS A 204 11.06 -0.28 -4.73
CA LYS A 204 11.44 1.05 -5.21
C LYS A 204 12.31 1.71 -4.14
N LEU A 205 13.32 2.44 -4.59
CA LEU A 205 14.24 3.20 -3.74
C LEU A 205 14.40 4.59 -4.34
N GLY A 206 14.27 5.63 -3.52
CA GLY A 206 14.50 7.01 -3.91
C GLY A 206 15.40 7.73 -2.92
N GLY A 207 16.16 8.70 -3.40
CA GLY A 207 17.01 9.55 -2.56
C GLY A 207 17.64 10.72 -3.30
N SER A 208 18.41 11.53 -2.58
CA SER A 208 19.04 12.75 -3.12
C SER A 208 20.32 12.50 -3.91
N ASN A 209 20.97 11.34 -3.73
CA ASN A 209 22.31 11.08 -4.26
C ASN A 209 22.45 9.63 -4.80
N VAL A 210 22.89 9.49 -6.05
CA VAL A 210 23.15 8.19 -6.70
C VAL A 210 24.20 7.35 -5.95
N GLY A 211 25.23 8.00 -5.38
CA GLY A 211 26.25 7.31 -4.57
C GLY A 211 25.65 6.69 -3.31
N SER A 212 24.75 7.41 -2.64
CA SER A 212 24.00 6.87 -1.48
C SER A 212 23.13 5.69 -1.87
N LEU A 213 22.42 5.77 -3.01
CA LEU A 213 21.58 4.66 -3.47
C LEU A 213 22.41 3.42 -3.82
N ARG A 214 23.55 3.60 -4.50
CA ARG A 214 24.49 2.50 -4.78
C ARG A 214 25.02 1.85 -3.51
N ARG A 215 25.38 2.66 -2.50
CA ARG A 215 25.81 2.13 -1.20
C ARG A 215 24.70 1.29 -0.54
N ILE A 216 23.46 1.80 -0.50
CA ILE A 216 22.32 1.08 0.07
C ILE A 216 22.14 -0.28 -0.61
N LEU A 217 22.12 -0.31 -1.95
CA LEU A 217 22.00 -1.55 -2.70
C LEU A 217 23.20 -2.48 -2.52
N GLY A 218 24.40 -1.92 -2.38
CA GLY A 218 25.62 -2.66 -2.10
C GLY A 218 25.53 -3.41 -0.77
N GLU A 219 25.12 -2.73 0.31
CA GLU A 219 24.92 -3.38 1.61
C GLU A 219 23.85 -4.48 1.55
N ILE A 220 22.72 -4.22 0.88
CA ILE A 220 21.67 -5.25 0.69
C ILE A 220 22.21 -6.46 -0.06
N ALA A 221 23.06 -6.25 -1.07
CA ALA A 221 23.67 -7.33 -1.84
C ALA A 221 24.74 -8.12 -1.07
N THR A 222 25.21 -7.62 0.09
CA THR A 222 26.11 -8.37 0.97
C THR A 222 25.38 -9.37 1.88
N GLU A 223 24.06 -9.21 2.05
CA GLU A 223 23.25 -10.13 2.84
C GLU A 223 23.10 -11.46 2.09
N PRO A 224 23.72 -12.57 2.55
CA PRO A 224 23.82 -13.80 1.76
C PRO A 224 22.49 -14.47 1.46
N SER A 225 21.46 -14.18 2.25
CA SER A 225 20.11 -14.71 2.08
C SER A 225 19.28 -13.94 1.03
N LEU A 226 19.84 -12.87 0.44
CA LEU A 226 19.15 -11.98 -0.50
C LEU A 226 19.84 -11.94 -1.87
N GLU A 227 19.04 -12.07 -2.91
CA GLU A 227 19.44 -11.87 -4.31
C GLU A 227 18.79 -10.58 -4.83
N LEU A 228 19.62 -9.62 -5.25
CA LEU A 228 19.18 -8.30 -5.71
C LEU A 228 19.28 -8.19 -7.24
N ALA A 229 18.19 -7.82 -7.90
CA ALA A 229 18.19 -7.49 -9.32
C ALA A 229 17.63 -6.07 -9.53
N VAL A 230 18.43 -5.18 -10.11
CA VAL A 230 18.06 -3.79 -10.37
C VAL A 230 17.54 -3.66 -11.81
N LYS A 231 16.40 -3.00 -12.00
CA LYS A 231 15.93 -2.65 -13.35
C LYS A 231 16.79 -1.50 -13.87
N GLY A 232 17.30 -1.65 -15.10
CA GLY A 232 18.03 -0.57 -15.78
C GLY A 232 17.18 0.70 -15.89
N PRO A 233 17.81 1.88 -16.11
CA PRO A 233 17.08 3.11 -16.32
C PRO A 233 16.13 2.92 -17.52
N VAL A 234 14.84 3.19 -17.30
CA VAL A 234 13.91 3.34 -18.42
C VAL A 234 14.32 4.62 -19.11
N ALA A 235 14.84 4.53 -20.34
CA ALA A 235 15.06 5.70 -21.17
C ALA A 235 13.70 6.39 -21.33
N GLY A 236 13.58 7.57 -20.72
CA GLY A 236 12.41 8.45 -20.86
C GLY A 236 12.34 9.07 -22.24
#